data_AF-A0A553PSD3-F1
#
_entry.id   AF-A0A553PSD3-F1
#
_cell.length_a   1.000
_cell.length_b   1.000
_cell.length_c   1.000
_cell.angle_alpha   90.00
_cell.angle_beta   90.00
_cell.angle_gamma   90.00
#
_symmetry.space_group_name_H-M   'P 1'
#
loop_
_entity.id
_entity.type
_entity.pdbx_description
1 polymer ?
#
loop_
_entity_poly.entity_id
_entity_poly.type
_entity_poly.pdbx_seq_one_letter_code
_entity_poly.pdbx_strand_id
1 'polypeptide(L)'
;MRVSLLSILTLGLIAVWSTLGVTSQETPKPVLCYFGAWSVYRWSYGKFDVEDIDPFMCTHVVFGFAGLHPSQYTITSLDPYNDFYENWGKGAYDRFTSLKLINPNLKTLLAIGGWNEGASTYSEMVKTPERRQTFIESCVQMLLDHNFDGLDMDWEYPGGRDDSPGDPIADKDNYSALLRELRAAFNEHNLMLTAAVSAGKNTIDVAYDVPVMSETLDFFNVMTYDYHGWFKNHTYTAHNCPLHQMPEESEENHPGYHLNQEFSMDYYVQLGARKDQLLMGLAAYGRGFTLQNPEENGFYAPAVAGCDPGYYTGTSGFWGFNEYCERMYVKGELDQWKEVRDENVVSPYIVKGSQWFSFEDIQSIEVKAQFIKDNGYAGAMVWSIDTDDFQGFCSEKRFGLIQKVQDVLNGGTQTPPPGYTTPLHVDPTTRPPSGSTPPPNEICDGTPGLKPDPNNCHHYYSCVPENGEWGLIPGDCGDNLAFDPASQACTWPDQVPGCSDGTGTTAPPNNEGTTNGNPVVSTTAGSNPDESLCEGTEGFHRDPANCRVYYQCVINTDGHFQVIPGECAEGLFFDMETLSCNWDYLVDCTVKV
;
A
#
# COMPACT_ATOMS: atom_id res chain seq x y z
N MET A 1 54.59 -74.59 36.69
CA MET A 1 54.81 -75.05 35.30
C MET A 1 53.54 -74.78 34.51
N ARG A 2 53.67 -73.94 33.47
CA ARG A 2 52.95 -73.90 32.17
C ARG A 2 51.40 -73.77 32.15
N VAL A 3 50.90 -72.59 31.72
CA VAL A 3 50.30 -72.23 30.40
C VAL A 3 48.83 -72.70 30.31
N SER A 4 47.79 -71.86 30.47
CA SER A 4 47.27 -70.71 29.69
C SER A 4 46.37 -71.06 28.49
N LEU A 5 45.12 -70.54 28.58
CA LEU A 5 44.27 -69.90 27.55
C LEU A 5 43.77 -70.77 26.37
N LEU A 6 42.56 -70.64 25.80
CA LEU A 6 41.42 -69.73 25.94
C LEU A 6 40.24 -70.41 25.17
N SER A 7 39.00 -70.25 25.61
CA SER A 7 37.80 -70.65 24.84
C SER A 7 37.05 -69.40 24.35
N ILE A 8 36.76 -69.35 23.06
CA ILE A 8 36.07 -68.25 22.37
C ILE A 8 34.55 -68.48 22.45
N LEU A 9 33.81 -67.49 22.93
CA LEU A 9 32.36 -67.40 22.85
C LEU A 9 32.00 -66.00 22.35
N THR A 10 31.49 -65.95 21.12
CA THR A 10 31.00 -64.73 20.45
C THR A 10 29.58 -64.42 20.91
N LEU A 11 29.38 -63.28 21.58
CA LEU A 11 28.07 -62.68 21.88
C LEU A 11 27.83 -61.51 20.91
N GLY A 12 26.76 -61.60 20.13
CA GLY A 12 26.26 -60.51 19.29
C GLY A 12 25.56 -59.45 20.14
N LEU A 13 25.96 -58.19 19.96
CA LEU A 13 25.29 -57.00 20.50
C LEU A 13 24.43 -56.40 19.39
N ILE A 14 23.11 -56.50 19.52
CA ILE A 14 22.15 -55.70 18.75
C ILE A 14 22.03 -54.36 19.46
N ALA A 15 22.62 -53.32 18.89
CA ALA A 15 22.42 -51.94 19.34
C ALA A 15 21.11 -51.41 18.75
N VAL A 16 20.10 -51.23 19.60
CA VAL A 16 18.89 -50.49 19.26
C VAL A 16 19.23 -49.01 19.32
N TRP A 17 19.43 -48.39 18.17
CA TRP A 17 19.52 -46.93 18.05
C TRP A 17 18.09 -46.37 18.07
N SER A 18 17.66 -45.88 19.24
CA SER A 18 16.49 -45.02 19.35
C SER A 18 16.83 -43.68 18.69
N THR A 19 16.40 -43.49 17.45
CA THR A 19 16.41 -42.18 16.78
C THR A 19 15.37 -41.29 17.48
N LEU A 20 15.82 -40.51 18.46
CA LEU A 20 15.13 -39.27 18.81
C LEU A 20 15.24 -38.38 17.58
N GLY A 21 14.18 -38.33 16.77
CA GLY A 21 14.05 -37.35 15.71
C GLY A 21 14.02 -35.97 16.36
N VAL A 22 15.16 -35.30 16.36
CA VAL A 22 15.19 -33.84 16.49
C VAL A 22 14.59 -33.34 15.19
N THR A 23 13.29 -33.06 15.17
CA THR A 23 12.73 -32.12 14.20
C THR A 23 13.48 -30.81 14.41
N SER A 24 14.44 -30.49 13.53
CA SER A 24 14.94 -29.14 13.43
C SER A 24 13.74 -28.30 13.02
N GLN A 25 13.21 -27.51 13.95
CA GLN A 25 12.24 -26.48 13.60
C GLN A 25 13.02 -25.49 12.73
N GLU A 26 12.85 -25.56 11.41
CA GLU A 26 13.47 -24.60 10.49
C GLU A 26 13.03 -23.20 10.93
N THR A 27 13.98 -22.29 11.05
CA THR A 27 13.69 -20.88 11.33
C THR A 27 12.81 -20.34 10.20
N PRO A 28 11.68 -19.67 10.51
CA PRO A 28 10.82 -19.11 9.47
C PRO A 28 11.60 -18.21 8.52
N LYS A 29 11.36 -18.35 7.21
CA LYS A 29 11.91 -17.46 6.19
C LYS A 29 11.27 -16.07 6.30
N PRO A 30 12.02 -14.99 6.10
CA PRO A 30 11.47 -13.65 6.10
C PRO A 30 10.42 -13.47 4.99
N VAL A 31 9.28 -12.94 5.37
CA VAL A 31 8.29 -12.30 4.49
C VAL A 31 8.19 -10.85 4.95
N LEU A 32 8.72 -9.94 4.14
CA LEU A 32 8.78 -8.51 4.41
C LEU A 32 7.73 -7.79 3.55
N CYS A 33 6.83 -7.03 4.17
CA CYS A 33 5.71 -6.40 3.48
C CYS A 33 5.79 -4.88 3.61
N TYR A 34 5.81 -4.16 2.50
CA TYR A 34 5.69 -2.70 2.51
C TYR A 34 4.23 -2.28 2.73
N PHE A 35 4.04 -1.24 3.54
CA PHE A 35 2.80 -0.53 3.74
C PHE A 35 2.95 0.90 3.22
N GLY A 36 2.22 1.24 2.15
CA GLY A 36 2.19 2.61 1.65
C GLY A 36 1.27 3.48 2.50
N ALA A 37 1.82 4.39 3.30
CA ALA A 37 1.08 5.21 4.26
C ALA A 37 0.00 6.09 3.62
N TRP A 38 0.17 6.45 2.33
CA TRP A 38 -0.82 7.19 1.57
C TRP A 38 -2.09 6.39 1.27
N SER A 39 -2.08 5.05 1.44
CA SER A 39 -3.25 4.20 1.21
C SER A 39 -4.40 4.50 2.18
N VAL A 40 -4.14 5.20 3.29
CA VAL A 40 -5.17 5.71 4.21
C VAL A 40 -6.11 6.72 3.54
N TYR A 41 -5.65 7.37 2.47
CA TYR A 41 -6.39 8.36 1.70
C TYR A 41 -7.08 7.80 0.46
N ARG A 42 -6.89 6.50 0.18
CA ARG A 42 -7.76 5.83 -0.79
C ARG A 42 -9.17 5.78 -0.24
N TRP A 43 -10.12 5.75 -1.14
CA TRP A 43 -11.52 5.91 -0.81
C TRP A 43 -12.24 4.54 -0.87
N SER A 44 -13.35 4.39 -0.13
CA SER A 44 -14.14 3.15 -0.04
C SER A 44 -13.29 1.90 0.20
N TYR A 45 -13.51 0.79 -0.51
CA TYR A 45 -12.79 -0.47 -0.35
C TYR A 45 -11.30 -0.40 -0.70
N GLY A 46 -10.82 0.71 -1.26
CA GLY A 46 -9.41 0.96 -1.48
C GLY A 46 -8.68 1.48 -0.25
N LYS A 47 -9.40 2.03 0.75
CA LYS A 47 -8.82 2.58 1.97
C LYS A 47 -8.10 1.47 2.77
N PHE A 48 -6.87 1.76 3.19
CA PHE A 48 -6.07 0.86 4.02
C PHE A 48 -5.26 1.68 5.03
N ASP A 49 -5.48 1.47 6.33
CA ASP A 49 -4.74 2.14 7.42
C ASP A 49 -3.93 1.11 8.23
N VAL A 50 -3.21 1.56 9.25
CA VAL A 50 -2.40 0.71 10.14
C VAL A 50 -3.22 -0.43 10.75
N GLU A 51 -4.48 -0.17 11.13
CA GLU A 51 -5.37 -1.15 11.75
C GLU A 51 -5.79 -2.28 10.81
N ASP A 52 -5.66 -2.10 9.50
CA ASP A 52 -5.97 -3.14 8.51
C ASP A 52 -4.88 -4.21 8.40
N ILE A 53 -3.67 -3.91 8.89
CA ILE A 53 -2.52 -4.82 8.88
C ILE A 53 -2.76 -5.95 9.89
N ASP A 54 -2.82 -7.18 9.39
CA ASP A 54 -2.74 -8.37 10.25
C ASP A 54 -1.27 -8.59 10.71
N PRO A 55 -0.95 -8.44 12.02
CA PRO A 55 0.42 -8.55 12.53
C PRO A 55 1.05 -9.94 12.40
N PHE A 56 0.27 -10.95 12.02
CA PHE A 56 0.75 -12.33 11.82
C PHE A 56 0.99 -12.68 10.34
N MET A 57 0.57 -11.80 9.43
CA MET A 57 0.64 -12.01 7.98
C MET A 57 2.08 -11.90 7.45
N CYS A 58 2.90 -11.02 8.03
CA CYS A 58 4.28 -10.79 7.62
C CYS A 58 5.23 -10.94 8.82
N THR A 59 6.48 -11.31 8.55
CA THR A 59 7.53 -11.36 9.59
C THR A 59 8.12 -9.98 9.86
N HIS A 60 8.17 -9.15 8.81
CA HIS A 60 8.63 -7.77 8.85
C HIS A 60 7.58 -6.93 8.11
N VAL A 61 7.27 -5.74 8.63
CA VAL A 61 6.46 -4.74 7.95
C VAL A 61 7.26 -3.45 7.85
N VAL A 62 7.19 -2.78 6.70
CA VAL A 62 7.96 -1.57 6.42
C VAL A 62 7.00 -0.41 6.15
N PHE A 63 7.08 0.64 6.95
CA PHE A 63 6.28 1.85 6.79
C PHE A 63 6.91 2.72 5.69
N GLY A 64 6.22 2.86 4.56
CA GLY A 64 6.61 3.71 3.44
C GLY A 64 5.78 5.00 3.43
N PHE A 65 6.34 6.21 3.51
CA PHE A 65 7.76 6.54 3.60
C PHE A 65 7.99 7.77 4.49
N ALA A 66 9.17 7.81 5.10
CA ALA A 66 9.82 9.05 5.49
C ALA A 66 10.57 9.68 4.29
N GLY A 67 10.87 10.96 4.39
CA GLY A 67 11.62 11.72 3.40
C GLY A 67 12.93 12.27 3.93
N LEU A 68 13.67 12.95 3.05
CA LEU A 68 14.95 13.60 3.36
C LEU A 68 14.83 15.12 3.25
N HIS A 69 15.10 15.83 4.34
CA HIS A 69 15.03 17.29 4.32
C HIS A 69 16.11 17.87 3.37
N PRO A 70 15.74 18.72 2.38
CA PRO A 70 16.62 19.06 1.25
C PRO A 70 17.89 19.86 1.57
N SER A 71 17.91 20.60 2.68
CA SER A 71 19.07 21.39 3.11
C SER A 71 19.69 20.96 4.43
N GLN A 72 18.90 20.39 5.35
CA GLN A 72 19.37 19.92 6.65
C GLN A 72 19.93 18.50 6.58
N TYR A 73 19.54 17.73 5.56
CA TYR A 73 19.94 16.32 5.39
C TYR A 73 19.55 15.43 6.57
N THR A 74 18.44 15.76 7.23
CA THR A 74 17.85 14.94 8.29
C THR A 74 16.66 14.17 7.73
N ILE A 75 16.38 12.98 8.28
CA ILE A 75 15.11 12.30 8.04
C ILE A 75 13.94 13.18 8.50
N THR A 76 12.83 13.15 7.77
CA THR A 76 11.60 13.89 8.08
C THR A 76 10.38 13.06 7.72
N SER A 77 9.25 13.28 8.39
CA SER A 77 7.96 12.75 7.91
C SER A 77 7.52 13.49 6.65
N LEU A 78 6.92 12.75 5.71
CA LEU A 78 6.28 13.29 4.50
C LEU A 78 4.83 13.73 4.76
N ASP A 79 4.19 13.15 5.77
CA ASP A 79 2.85 13.51 6.22
C ASP A 79 2.80 13.61 7.76
N PRO A 80 3.24 14.72 8.35
CA PRO A 80 3.28 14.87 9.80
C PRO A 80 1.91 14.76 10.47
N TYR A 81 0.82 15.04 9.75
CA TYR A 81 -0.53 14.92 10.31
C TYR A 81 -0.94 13.46 10.48
N ASN A 82 -0.59 12.59 9.53
CA ASN A 82 -0.84 11.17 9.67
C ASN A 82 0.17 10.49 10.60
N ASP A 83 1.45 10.82 10.44
CA ASP A 83 2.57 10.04 11.01
C ASP A 83 2.75 10.28 12.52
N PHE A 84 2.56 11.52 12.98
CA PHE A 84 2.87 11.96 14.35
C PHE A 84 1.62 12.21 15.19
N TYR A 85 1.74 12.16 16.53
CA TYR A 85 0.67 12.56 17.45
C TYR A 85 0.67 14.07 17.71
N GLU A 86 1.81 14.70 17.48
CA GLU A 86 1.99 16.14 17.53
C GLU A 86 0.96 16.84 16.66
N ASN A 87 0.54 18.01 17.11
CA ASN A 87 -0.42 18.84 16.38
C ASN A 87 -1.73 18.11 16.01
N TRP A 88 -2.29 17.32 16.94
CA TRP A 88 -3.57 16.61 16.76
C TRP A 88 -3.51 15.59 15.61
N GLY A 89 -2.30 15.14 15.27
CA GLY A 89 -2.07 14.12 14.27
C GLY A 89 -2.48 12.72 14.74
N LYS A 90 -2.49 11.76 13.80
CA LYS A 90 -3.02 10.41 13.99
C LYS A 90 -2.02 9.43 14.58
N GLY A 91 -0.73 9.80 14.69
CA GLY A 91 0.32 8.97 15.28
C GLY A 91 0.53 7.62 14.57
N ALA A 92 0.44 7.58 13.24
CA ALA A 92 0.55 6.35 12.47
C ALA A 92 1.87 5.59 12.72
N TYR A 93 2.99 6.28 12.97
CA TYR A 93 4.26 5.62 13.31
C TYR A 93 4.12 4.81 14.60
N ASP A 94 3.62 5.42 15.67
CA ASP A 94 3.46 4.77 16.97
C ASP A 94 2.39 3.68 16.95
N ARG A 95 1.28 3.89 16.22
CA ARG A 95 0.27 2.85 15.97
C ARG A 95 0.88 1.65 15.25
N PHE A 96 1.70 1.90 14.23
CA PHE A 96 2.34 0.87 13.41
C PHE A 96 3.35 0.06 14.21
N THR A 97 4.24 0.70 14.96
CA THR A 97 5.21 -0.02 15.80
C THR A 97 4.54 -0.73 16.98
N SER A 98 3.36 -0.28 17.41
CA SER A 98 2.53 -0.95 18.42
C SER A 98 1.89 -2.25 17.96
N LEU A 99 1.89 -2.59 16.66
CA LEU A 99 1.50 -3.92 16.18
C LEU A 99 2.36 -5.03 16.81
N LYS A 100 3.58 -4.69 17.30
CA LYS A 100 4.44 -5.61 18.06
C LYS A 100 3.89 -5.98 19.44
N LEU A 101 2.96 -5.21 19.99
CA LEU A 101 2.25 -5.59 21.21
C LEU A 101 1.28 -6.75 20.96
N ILE A 102 0.84 -6.92 19.72
CA ILE A 102 -0.02 -8.01 19.25
C ILE A 102 0.85 -9.22 18.86
N ASN A 103 1.86 -9.00 18.03
CA ASN A 103 2.85 -10.01 17.66
C ASN A 103 4.27 -9.57 18.07
N PRO A 104 4.78 -10.00 19.23
CA PRO A 104 6.13 -9.65 19.69
C PRO A 104 7.27 -10.12 18.80
N ASN A 105 7.02 -11.03 17.84
CA ASN A 105 8.00 -11.49 16.87
C ASN A 105 8.05 -10.62 15.61
N LEU A 106 7.03 -9.77 15.37
CA LEU A 106 6.98 -8.87 14.24
C LEU A 106 8.11 -7.83 14.34
N LYS A 107 8.72 -7.51 13.20
CA LYS A 107 9.67 -6.41 13.05
C LYS A 107 9.04 -5.28 12.25
N THR A 108 9.19 -4.07 12.73
CA THR A 108 8.63 -2.85 12.10
C THR A 108 9.78 -1.95 11.69
N LEU A 109 9.95 -1.68 10.40
CA LEU A 109 10.98 -0.79 9.87
C LEU A 109 10.35 0.48 9.28
N LEU A 110 11.12 1.55 9.24
CA LEU A 110 10.75 2.78 8.53
C LEU A 110 11.55 2.86 7.23
N ALA A 111 10.88 2.95 6.08
CA ALA A 111 11.56 3.21 4.81
C ALA A 111 11.73 4.71 4.58
N ILE A 112 12.88 5.10 4.05
CA ILE A 112 13.15 6.48 3.62
C ILE A 112 13.52 6.50 2.13
N GLY A 113 12.85 7.37 1.37
CA GLY A 113 13.05 7.52 -0.06
C GLY A 113 11.80 7.16 -0.87
N GLY A 114 11.96 6.20 -1.78
CA GLY A 114 10.95 5.86 -2.78
C GLY A 114 10.99 6.78 -3.99
N TRP A 115 10.35 6.34 -5.07
CA TRP A 115 10.36 7.01 -6.38
C TRP A 115 10.09 8.53 -6.34
N ASN A 116 9.09 8.97 -5.58
CA ASN A 116 8.64 10.38 -5.55
C ASN A 116 9.59 11.33 -4.81
N GLU A 117 10.41 10.83 -3.89
CA GLU A 117 11.43 11.64 -3.20
C GLU A 117 12.61 12.02 -4.13
N GLY A 118 12.82 11.24 -5.20
CA GLY A 118 13.90 11.46 -6.15
C GLY A 118 15.28 11.04 -5.64
N ALA A 119 16.30 11.23 -6.46
CA ALA A 119 17.69 10.84 -6.19
C ALA A 119 18.59 12.03 -5.82
N SER A 120 18.27 13.24 -6.28
CA SER A 120 19.21 14.37 -6.23
C SER A 120 19.60 14.78 -4.81
N THR A 121 18.64 14.85 -3.90
CA THR A 121 18.90 15.23 -2.49
C THR A 121 19.75 14.18 -1.77
N TYR A 122 19.54 12.90 -2.06
CA TYR A 122 20.33 11.80 -1.51
C TYR A 122 21.78 11.87 -2.01
N SER A 123 21.99 12.13 -3.30
CA SER A 123 23.34 12.36 -3.85
C SER A 123 24.04 13.52 -3.14
N GLU A 124 23.35 14.62 -2.83
CA GLU A 124 23.92 15.72 -2.04
C GLU A 124 24.24 15.33 -0.59
N MET A 125 23.36 14.56 0.06
CA MET A 125 23.56 14.11 1.44
C MET A 125 24.80 13.22 1.57
N VAL A 126 25.03 12.30 0.64
CA VAL A 126 26.13 11.33 0.77
C VAL A 126 27.52 11.90 0.45
N LYS A 127 27.59 13.07 -0.20
CA LYS A 127 28.85 13.68 -0.68
C LYS A 127 29.90 13.96 0.37
N THR A 128 29.51 14.26 1.62
CA THR A 128 30.49 14.55 2.69
C THR A 128 30.20 13.75 3.95
N PRO A 129 31.23 13.33 4.70
CA PRO A 129 31.04 12.62 5.97
C PRO A 129 30.17 13.39 6.97
N GLU A 130 30.25 14.72 6.99
CA GLU A 130 29.48 15.55 7.94
C GLU A 130 27.98 15.52 7.65
N ARG A 131 27.59 15.52 6.36
CA ARG A 131 26.19 15.41 5.93
C ARG A 131 25.65 14.02 6.22
N ARG A 132 26.42 12.97 5.90
CA ARG A 132 26.07 11.59 6.25
C ARG A 132 25.90 11.42 7.76
N GLN A 133 26.81 11.97 8.57
CA GLN A 133 26.70 11.91 10.02
C GLN A 133 25.42 12.59 10.53
N THR A 134 25.09 13.77 10.00
CA THR A 134 23.83 14.48 10.33
C THR A 134 22.61 13.63 10.02
N PHE A 135 22.61 13.00 8.84
CA PHE A 135 21.56 12.09 8.41
C PHE A 135 21.44 10.87 9.35
N ILE A 136 22.55 10.18 9.63
CA ILE A 136 22.60 8.99 10.46
C ILE A 136 22.08 9.29 11.87
N GLU A 137 22.54 10.38 12.50
CA GLU A 137 22.10 10.79 13.83
C GLU A 137 20.59 11.05 13.87
N SER A 138 20.06 11.72 12.85
CA SER A 138 18.61 11.97 12.75
C SER A 138 17.81 10.68 12.54
N CYS A 139 18.33 9.71 11.78
CA CYS A 139 17.70 8.40 11.60
C CYS A 139 17.62 7.63 12.92
N VAL A 140 18.75 7.53 13.64
CA VAL A 140 18.78 6.87 14.96
C VAL A 140 17.75 7.50 15.90
N GLN A 141 17.70 8.83 15.95
CA GLN A 141 16.73 9.54 16.80
C GLN A 141 15.29 9.21 16.43
N MET A 142 14.91 9.35 15.15
CA MET A 142 13.56 9.05 14.64
C MET A 142 13.12 7.61 14.96
N LEU A 143 14.01 6.64 14.72
CA LEU A 143 13.70 5.22 14.92
C LEU A 143 13.50 4.89 16.41
N LEU A 144 14.32 5.47 17.28
CA LEU A 144 14.22 5.25 18.73
C LEU A 144 12.99 5.96 19.32
N ASP A 145 12.67 7.18 18.86
CA ASP A 145 11.53 7.95 19.36
C ASP A 145 10.19 7.27 19.08
N HIS A 146 10.06 6.63 17.90
CA HIS A 146 8.84 5.94 17.49
C HIS A 146 8.93 4.40 17.58
N ASN A 147 9.96 3.87 18.26
CA ASN A 147 10.11 2.45 18.56
C ASN A 147 10.16 1.51 17.32
N PHE A 148 10.76 1.97 16.22
CA PHE A 148 11.06 1.13 15.06
C PHE A 148 12.23 0.18 15.36
N ASP A 149 12.24 -1.00 14.71
CA ASP A 149 13.31 -1.99 14.82
C ASP A 149 14.44 -1.75 13.80
N GLY A 150 14.29 -0.82 12.87
CA GLY A 150 15.30 -0.55 11.86
C GLY A 150 14.87 0.41 10.75
N LEU A 151 15.81 0.71 9.87
CA LEU A 151 15.63 1.54 8.69
C LEU A 151 15.71 0.69 7.42
N ASP A 152 14.91 1.06 6.44
CA ASP A 152 15.01 0.57 5.07
C ASP A 152 15.39 1.72 4.13
N MET A 153 16.51 1.57 3.40
CA MET A 153 17.06 2.61 2.53
C MET A 153 16.56 2.44 1.09
N ASP A 154 15.69 3.35 0.66
CA ASP A 154 15.01 3.28 -0.64
C ASP A 154 15.41 4.48 -1.52
N TRP A 155 16.72 4.74 -1.63
CA TRP A 155 17.25 5.72 -2.58
C TRP A 155 17.12 5.20 -4.00
N GLU A 156 16.26 5.83 -4.80
CA GLU A 156 16.03 5.50 -6.21
C GLU A 156 16.58 6.57 -7.18
N TYR A 157 17.81 6.43 -7.70
CA TYR A 157 18.85 5.47 -7.34
C TYR A 157 20.20 6.19 -7.14
N PRO A 158 21.16 5.62 -6.39
CA PRO A 158 22.54 6.08 -6.44
C PRO A 158 23.04 6.17 -7.89
N GLY A 159 23.56 7.33 -8.28
CA GLY A 159 23.95 7.64 -9.66
C GLY A 159 22.89 8.38 -10.46
N GLY A 160 21.65 8.48 -9.94
CA GLY A 160 20.57 9.30 -10.49
C GLY A 160 19.64 8.60 -11.47
N ARG A 161 18.54 9.30 -11.77
CA ARG A 161 17.53 8.99 -12.78
C ARG A 161 17.44 10.13 -13.80
N ASP A 162 16.80 9.88 -14.93
CA ASP A 162 16.56 10.88 -16.00
C ASP A 162 15.85 12.15 -15.48
N ASP A 163 14.89 11.96 -14.59
CA ASP A 163 14.01 12.98 -14.00
C ASP A 163 14.52 13.47 -12.63
N SER A 164 15.49 12.78 -12.03
CA SER A 164 16.12 13.18 -10.76
C SER A 164 17.61 12.84 -10.80
N PRO A 165 18.48 13.75 -11.25
CA PRO A 165 19.89 13.46 -11.50
C PRO A 165 20.68 13.22 -10.20
N GLY A 166 21.75 12.44 -10.29
CA GLY A 166 22.72 12.17 -9.24
C GLY A 166 24.15 12.20 -9.78
N ASP A 167 25.12 11.67 -9.04
CA ASP A 167 26.50 11.52 -9.49
C ASP A 167 26.80 10.05 -9.85
N PRO A 168 26.74 9.66 -11.14
CA PRO A 168 26.91 8.26 -11.57
C PRO A 168 28.33 7.72 -11.37
N ILE A 169 29.28 8.56 -10.95
CA ILE A 169 30.66 8.15 -10.67
C ILE A 169 30.87 8.01 -9.16
N ALA A 170 30.45 9.01 -8.38
CA ALA A 170 30.77 9.08 -6.96
C ALA A 170 29.71 8.46 -6.05
N ASP A 171 28.44 8.41 -6.47
CA ASP A 171 27.34 8.00 -5.59
C ASP A 171 27.48 6.55 -5.12
N LYS A 172 28.05 5.64 -5.92
CA LYS A 172 28.29 4.25 -5.49
C LYS A 172 29.21 4.17 -4.27
N ASP A 173 30.36 4.85 -4.34
CA ASP A 173 31.34 4.85 -3.25
C ASP A 173 30.80 5.59 -2.03
N ASN A 174 30.08 6.70 -2.26
CA ASN A 174 29.46 7.48 -1.19
C ASN A 174 28.32 6.74 -0.50
N TYR A 175 27.50 6.00 -1.25
CA TYR A 175 26.46 5.13 -0.70
C TYR A 175 27.07 3.99 0.10
N SER A 176 28.16 3.40 -0.39
CA SER A 176 28.94 2.39 0.34
C SER A 176 29.53 2.93 1.66
N ALA A 177 29.95 4.20 1.68
CA ALA A 177 30.38 4.86 2.91
C ALA A 177 29.20 5.07 3.87
N LEU A 178 28.06 5.57 3.36
CA LEU A 178 26.84 5.72 4.14
C LEU A 178 26.40 4.41 4.81
N LEU A 179 26.34 3.30 4.05
CA LEU A 179 25.88 2.01 4.58
C LEU A 179 26.79 1.47 5.70
N ARG A 180 28.11 1.65 5.58
CA ARG A 180 29.05 1.27 6.64
C ARG A 180 28.87 2.11 7.90
N GLU A 181 28.67 3.42 7.73
CA GLU A 181 28.48 4.36 8.84
C GLU A 181 27.11 4.14 9.53
N LEU A 182 26.02 3.93 8.77
CA LEU A 182 24.72 3.51 9.28
C LEU A 182 24.83 2.19 10.05
N ARG A 183 25.50 1.18 9.49
CA ARG A 183 25.66 -0.11 10.17
C ARG A 183 26.42 0.02 11.49
N ALA A 184 27.48 0.81 11.52
CA ALA A 184 28.23 1.07 12.75
C ALA A 184 27.33 1.70 13.82
N ALA A 185 26.57 2.74 13.49
CA ALA A 185 25.66 3.40 14.41
C ALA A 185 24.52 2.48 14.88
N PHE A 186 23.92 1.73 13.96
CA PHE A 186 22.75 0.89 14.25
C PHE A 186 23.09 -0.32 15.13
N ASN A 187 24.32 -0.84 15.03
CA ASN A 187 24.79 -1.92 15.91
C ASN A 187 24.79 -1.51 17.40
N GLU A 188 24.99 -0.22 17.72
CA GLU A 188 24.97 0.28 19.10
C GLU A 188 23.55 0.23 19.70
N HIS A 189 22.53 0.23 18.85
CA HIS A 189 21.12 0.28 19.21
C HIS A 189 20.34 -1.00 18.84
N ASN A 190 21.02 -2.01 18.28
CA ASN A 190 20.41 -3.24 17.77
C ASN A 190 19.30 -2.97 16.73
N LEU A 191 19.54 -2.00 15.84
CA LEU A 191 18.64 -1.64 14.75
C LEU A 191 18.98 -2.40 13.47
N MET A 192 17.95 -2.85 12.75
CA MET A 192 18.09 -3.45 11.42
C MET A 192 18.40 -2.39 10.37
N LEU A 193 19.14 -2.78 9.33
CA LEU A 193 19.35 -1.98 8.13
C LEU A 193 19.06 -2.84 6.90
N THR A 194 18.03 -2.46 6.15
CA THR A 194 17.69 -3.08 4.87
C THR A 194 17.73 -2.03 3.77
N ALA A 195 17.61 -2.43 2.51
CA ALA A 195 17.47 -1.50 1.40
C ALA A 195 16.62 -2.10 0.28
N ALA A 196 15.69 -1.33 -0.28
CA ALA A 196 15.13 -1.61 -1.60
C ALA A 196 16.18 -1.34 -2.69
N VAL A 197 16.37 -2.32 -3.57
CA VAL A 197 17.42 -2.27 -4.60
C VAL A 197 16.87 -2.62 -5.98
N SER A 198 17.38 -1.95 -7.01
CA SER A 198 16.92 -2.14 -8.38
C SER A 198 17.15 -3.57 -8.90
N ALA A 199 16.21 -4.09 -9.69
CA ALA A 199 16.41 -5.34 -10.42
C ALA A 199 17.15 -5.17 -11.76
N GLY A 200 17.26 -3.95 -12.29
CA GLY A 200 17.83 -3.68 -13.61
C GLY A 200 19.36 -3.67 -13.61
N LYS A 201 19.99 -4.54 -14.41
CA LYS A 201 21.46 -4.67 -14.49
C LYS A 201 22.20 -3.33 -14.61
N ASN A 202 21.73 -2.45 -15.50
CA ASN A 202 22.38 -1.17 -15.75
C ASN A 202 22.38 -0.26 -14.51
N THR A 203 21.27 -0.25 -13.76
CA THR A 203 21.17 0.49 -12.50
C THR A 203 22.05 -0.16 -11.44
N ILE A 204 22.04 -1.50 -11.33
CA ILE A 204 22.87 -2.23 -10.37
C ILE A 204 24.35 -1.89 -10.56
N ASP A 205 24.81 -1.92 -11.81
CA ASP A 205 26.20 -1.65 -12.18
C ASP A 205 26.65 -0.23 -11.87
N VAL A 206 25.74 0.74 -11.86
CA VAL A 206 26.04 2.14 -11.55
C VAL A 206 25.92 2.40 -10.05
N ALA A 207 24.88 1.87 -9.41
CA ALA A 207 24.46 2.29 -8.08
C ALA A 207 25.16 1.55 -6.93
N TYR A 208 25.51 0.28 -7.12
CA TYR A 208 25.74 -0.61 -5.97
C TYR A 208 27.15 -1.24 -5.95
N ASP A 209 27.77 -1.23 -4.77
CA ASP A 209 28.89 -2.10 -4.40
C ASP A 209 28.33 -3.27 -3.59
N VAL A 210 27.92 -4.33 -4.31
CA VAL A 210 27.18 -5.46 -3.74
C VAL A 210 27.93 -6.18 -2.60
N PRO A 211 29.26 -6.42 -2.67
CA PRO A 211 30.02 -6.94 -1.53
C PRO A 211 29.87 -6.08 -0.26
N VAL A 212 29.98 -4.75 -0.37
CA VAL A 212 29.82 -3.84 0.78
C VAL A 212 28.40 -3.87 1.34
N MET A 213 27.41 -3.92 0.45
CA MET A 213 26.02 -4.08 0.86
C MET A 213 25.82 -5.39 1.63
N SER A 214 26.45 -6.49 1.21
CA SER A 214 26.32 -7.79 1.90
C SER A 214 27.06 -7.84 3.25
N GLU A 215 28.03 -6.95 3.46
CA GLU A 215 28.66 -6.75 4.76
C GLU A 215 27.81 -5.89 5.72
N THR A 216 26.94 -5.03 5.19
CA THR A 216 26.29 -3.95 5.96
C THR A 216 24.79 -4.12 6.15
N LEU A 217 24.09 -4.68 5.17
CA LEU A 217 22.64 -4.88 5.22
C LEU A 217 22.30 -6.20 5.89
N ASP A 218 21.16 -6.22 6.57
CA ASP A 218 20.49 -7.43 7.04
C ASP A 218 19.81 -8.14 5.85
N PHE A 219 19.06 -7.39 5.03
CA PHE A 219 18.39 -7.86 3.81
C PHE A 219 18.55 -6.91 2.62
N PHE A 220 18.56 -7.50 1.43
CA PHE A 220 18.36 -6.82 0.15
C PHE A 220 16.92 -7.06 -0.27
N ASN A 221 16.11 -6.00 -0.32
CA ASN A 221 14.75 -6.04 -0.83
C ASN A 221 14.81 -5.81 -2.35
N VAL A 222 15.10 -6.87 -3.12
CA VAL A 222 15.30 -6.72 -4.57
C VAL A 222 13.96 -6.48 -5.23
N MET A 223 13.79 -5.32 -5.86
CA MET A 223 12.55 -4.88 -6.52
C MET A 223 12.38 -5.60 -7.87
N THR A 224 12.21 -6.92 -7.83
CA THR A 224 12.03 -7.80 -9.00
C THR A 224 10.63 -7.71 -9.59
N TYR A 225 10.23 -6.48 -9.88
CA TYR A 225 9.00 -6.03 -10.52
C TYR A 225 9.32 -4.74 -11.30
N ASP A 226 8.33 -4.18 -12.00
CA ASP A 226 8.52 -3.01 -12.87
C ASP A 226 9.52 -3.23 -14.01
N TYR A 227 9.72 -4.48 -14.44
CA TYR A 227 10.50 -4.79 -15.64
C TYR A 227 9.84 -4.18 -16.88
N HIS A 228 8.51 -4.24 -16.93
CA HIS A 228 7.71 -3.74 -18.03
C HIS A 228 6.46 -3.01 -17.53
N GLY A 229 6.14 -1.92 -18.19
CA GLY A 229 5.02 -1.04 -17.86
C GLY A 229 4.97 0.16 -18.79
N TRP A 230 3.90 0.95 -18.72
CA TRP A 230 3.82 2.18 -19.50
C TRP A 230 4.73 3.27 -18.90
N PHE A 231 5.98 3.26 -19.35
CA PHE A 231 7.02 4.19 -18.92
C PHE A 231 7.51 5.06 -20.08
N LYS A 232 8.30 6.08 -19.77
CA LYS A 232 8.98 6.88 -20.80
C LYS A 232 9.82 5.96 -21.68
N ASN A 233 9.59 6.02 -23.00
CA ASN A 233 10.23 5.18 -24.02
C ASN A 233 9.90 3.67 -23.96
N HIS A 234 8.88 3.25 -23.22
CA HIS A 234 8.42 1.87 -23.18
C HIS A 234 7.02 1.77 -23.83
N THR A 235 6.97 1.40 -25.11
CA THR A 235 5.75 1.49 -25.94
C THR A 235 5.30 0.13 -26.47
N TYR A 236 5.54 -0.93 -25.70
CA TYR A 236 5.13 -2.29 -26.04
C TYR A 236 4.70 -3.05 -24.79
N THR A 237 3.83 -4.05 -24.95
CA THR A 237 3.38 -4.91 -23.85
C THR A 237 4.47 -5.86 -23.40
N ALA A 238 4.62 -6.05 -22.11
CA ALA A 238 5.35 -7.15 -21.51
C ALA A 238 4.97 -7.26 -20.03
N HIS A 239 5.27 -8.40 -19.40
CA HIS A 239 4.79 -8.68 -18.05
C HIS A 239 5.51 -7.82 -17.00
N ASN A 240 4.80 -7.34 -15.97
CA ASN A 240 5.41 -6.58 -14.87
C ASN A 240 6.59 -7.32 -14.20
N CYS A 241 6.40 -8.62 -13.94
CA CYS A 241 7.30 -9.47 -13.15
C CYS A 241 7.56 -10.86 -13.79
N PRO A 242 8.16 -11.01 -14.98
CA PRO A 242 8.36 -12.34 -15.58
C PRO A 242 9.38 -13.15 -14.76
N LEU A 243 9.06 -14.39 -14.40
CA LEU A 243 9.99 -15.21 -13.59
C LEU A 243 11.25 -15.58 -14.38
N HIS A 244 11.05 -16.18 -15.56
CA HIS A 244 12.12 -16.59 -16.47
C HIS A 244 12.07 -15.79 -17.77
N GLN A 245 13.20 -15.77 -18.49
CA GLN A 245 13.26 -15.23 -19.84
C GLN A 245 12.44 -16.09 -20.83
N MET A 246 11.80 -15.44 -21.80
CA MET A 246 11.26 -16.14 -22.96
C MET A 246 12.35 -16.47 -23.98
N PRO A 247 12.16 -17.49 -24.85
CA PRO A 247 13.16 -17.87 -25.84
C PRO A 247 13.62 -16.73 -26.78
N GLU A 248 12.70 -15.84 -27.19
CA GLU A 248 13.02 -14.71 -28.06
C GLU A 248 13.84 -13.61 -27.37
N GLU A 249 13.83 -13.58 -26.03
CA GLU A 249 14.57 -12.61 -25.22
C GLU A 249 16.05 -12.95 -25.06
N SER A 250 16.51 -14.09 -25.60
CA SER A 250 17.91 -14.53 -25.48
C SER A 250 18.90 -13.70 -26.30
N GLU A 251 18.42 -12.93 -27.27
CA GLU A 251 19.24 -12.06 -28.11
C GLU A 251 19.55 -10.76 -27.37
N GLU A 252 20.82 -10.34 -27.31
CA GLU A 252 21.29 -9.19 -26.52
C GLU A 252 20.61 -7.85 -26.92
N ASN A 253 20.13 -7.74 -28.15
CA ASN A 253 19.42 -6.57 -28.65
C ASN A 253 17.90 -6.62 -28.41
N HIS A 254 17.39 -7.68 -27.79
CA HIS A 254 15.97 -7.81 -27.49
C HIS A 254 15.58 -6.85 -26.36
N PRO A 255 14.43 -6.15 -26.45
CA PRO A 255 13.99 -5.22 -25.40
C PRO A 255 13.81 -5.86 -24.01
N GLY A 256 13.49 -7.16 -23.95
CA GLY A 256 13.36 -7.94 -22.72
C GLY A 256 14.64 -8.61 -22.22
N TYR A 257 15.79 -8.41 -22.88
CA TYR A 257 17.04 -9.06 -22.49
C TYR A 257 17.40 -8.71 -21.03
N HIS A 258 17.60 -9.74 -20.20
CA HIS A 258 17.86 -9.66 -18.74
C HIS A 258 16.70 -9.11 -17.88
N LEU A 259 15.51 -8.84 -18.43
CA LEU A 259 14.40 -8.25 -17.70
C LEU A 259 13.48 -9.32 -17.09
N ASN A 260 14.05 -10.17 -16.23
CA ASN A 260 13.30 -11.20 -15.49
C ASN A 260 13.86 -11.43 -14.08
N GLN A 261 13.01 -11.99 -13.21
CA GLN A 261 13.31 -12.13 -11.79
C GLN A 261 14.49 -13.07 -11.52
N GLU A 262 14.57 -14.21 -12.23
CA GLU A 262 15.68 -15.16 -12.10
C GLU A 262 17.03 -14.49 -12.40
N PHE A 263 17.13 -13.78 -13.53
CA PHE A 263 18.34 -13.08 -13.91
C PHE A 263 18.79 -12.09 -12.83
N SER A 264 17.88 -11.22 -12.37
CA SER A 264 18.23 -10.16 -11.41
C SER A 264 18.74 -10.75 -10.09
N MET A 265 18.07 -11.79 -9.58
CA MET A 265 18.46 -12.46 -8.34
C MET A 265 19.83 -13.14 -8.48
N ASP A 266 20.06 -13.85 -9.59
CA ASP A 266 21.35 -14.48 -9.86
C ASP A 266 22.47 -13.47 -10.10
N TYR A 267 22.16 -12.32 -10.70
CA TYR A 267 23.14 -11.27 -10.93
C TYR A 267 23.67 -10.69 -9.61
N TYR A 268 22.82 -10.46 -8.61
CA TYR A 268 23.26 -10.07 -7.27
C TYR A 268 24.19 -11.11 -6.63
N VAL A 269 23.88 -12.40 -6.78
CA VAL A 269 24.74 -13.50 -6.28
C VAL A 269 26.10 -13.49 -7.00
N GLN A 270 26.11 -13.31 -8.33
CA GLN A 270 27.34 -13.22 -9.12
C GLN A 270 28.23 -12.04 -8.70
N LEU A 271 27.62 -10.93 -8.28
CA LEU A 271 28.32 -9.76 -7.76
C LEU A 271 28.77 -9.91 -6.29
N GLY A 272 28.39 -10.99 -5.61
CA GLY A 272 28.88 -11.33 -4.27
C GLY A 272 27.86 -11.21 -3.14
N ALA A 273 26.57 -10.99 -3.44
CA ALA A 273 25.53 -11.02 -2.41
C ALA A 273 25.36 -12.43 -1.83
N ARG A 274 25.23 -12.54 -0.51
CA ARG A 274 24.85 -13.81 0.12
C ARG A 274 23.37 -14.09 -0.12
N LYS A 275 23.05 -15.31 -0.58
CA LYS A 275 21.67 -15.75 -0.83
C LYS A 275 20.77 -15.66 0.41
N ASP A 276 21.34 -15.88 1.60
CA ASP A 276 20.63 -15.79 2.89
C ASP A 276 20.29 -14.36 3.32
N GLN A 277 20.56 -13.35 2.48
CA GLN A 277 20.13 -11.97 2.65
C GLN A 277 19.25 -11.43 1.52
N LEU A 278 19.10 -12.18 0.42
CA LEU A 278 18.33 -11.73 -0.74
C LEU A 278 16.85 -12.05 -0.55
N LEU A 279 16.01 -11.02 -0.47
CA LEU A 279 14.56 -11.11 -0.54
C LEU A 279 14.10 -10.77 -1.95
N MET A 280 13.45 -11.74 -2.60
CA MET A 280 12.90 -11.55 -3.94
C MET A 280 11.57 -10.77 -3.85
N GLY A 281 11.45 -9.68 -4.59
CA GLY A 281 10.26 -8.85 -4.65
C GLY A 281 9.11 -9.51 -5.41
N LEU A 282 7.94 -9.51 -4.80
CA LEU A 282 6.66 -9.97 -5.35
C LEU A 282 5.69 -8.78 -5.37
N ALA A 283 5.04 -8.57 -6.51
CA ALA A 283 4.12 -7.44 -6.70
C ALA A 283 2.68 -7.87 -6.39
N ALA A 284 2.03 -7.20 -5.45
CA ALA A 284 0.59 -7.26 -5.23
C ALA A 284 -0.17 -6.24 -6.09
N TYR A 285 0.39 -5.91 -7.26
CA TYR A 285 -0.18 -5.03 -8.26
C TYR A 285 0.24 -5.50 -9.65
N GLY A 286 -0.41 -4.93 -10.65
CA GLY A 286 -0.10 -5.21 -12.04
C GLY A 286 0.20 -3.95 -12.85
N ARG A 287 0.76 -4.17 -14.04
CA ARG A 287 0.98 -3.11 -15.04
C ARG A 287 0.27 -3.42 -16.33
N GLY A 288 -0.31 -2.38 -16.93
CA GLY A 288 -1.11 -2.53 -18.14
C GLY A 288 -0.88 -1.44 -19.16
N PHE A 289 -1.39 -1.72 -20.35
CA PHE A 289 -1.21 -0.96 -21.56
C PHE A 289 -2.54 -0.83 -22.31
N THR A 290 -2.66 0.25 -23.07
CA THR A 290 -3.63 0.37 -24.16
C THR A 290 -2.92 0.01 -25.46
N LEU A 291 -3.35 -1.09 -26.09
CA LEU A 291 -2.82 -1.61 -27.35
C LEU A 291 -3.10 -0.64 -28.51
N GLN A 292 -2.13 -0.54 -29.43
CA GLN A 292 -2.34 0.17 -30.70
C GLN A 292 -3.34 -0.56 -31.61
N ASN A 293 -3.29 -1.90 -31.60
CA ASN A 293 -4.16 -2.77 -32.37
C ASN A 293 -4.68 -3.90 -31.45
N PRO A 294 -5.99 -3.97 -31.14
CA PRO A 294 -6.56 -5.03 -30.28
C PRO A 294 -6.29 -6.47 -30.74
N GLU A 295 -6.05 -6.68 -32.03
CA GLU A 295 -5.73 -8.00 -32.60
C GLU A 295 -4.27 -8.42 -32.32
N GLU A 296 -3.39 -7.46 -32.00
CA GLU A 296 -2.02 -7.68 -31.56
C GLU A 296 -1.97 -7.53 -30.04
N ASN A 297 -2.22 -8.61 -29.32
CA ASN A 297 -2.42 -8.60 -27.86
C ASN A 297 -1.48 -9.55 -27.09
N GLY A 298 -0.44 -10.04 -27.75
CA GLY A 298 0.61 -10.86 -27.14
C GLY A 298 1.64 -10.02 -26.39
N PHE A 299 2.75 -10.66 -26.02
CA PHE A 299 3.95 -9.96 -25.60
C PHE A 299 4.55 -9.16 -26.77
N TYR A 300 5.19 -8.05 -26.42
CA TYR A 300 5.84 -7.10 -27.32
C TYR A 300 4.91 -6.48 -28.37
N ALA A 301 3.59 -6.50 -28.12
CA ALA A 301 2.63 -5.82 -28.96
C ALA A 301 2.73 -4.30 -28.78
N PRO A 302 2.65 -3.49 -29.86
CA PRO A 302 2.73 -2.03 -29.75
C PRO A 302 1.61 -1.44 -28.87
N ALA A 303 1.98 -0.53 -27.99
CA ALA A 303 1.08 0.16 -27.07
C ALA A 303 1.15 1.68 -27.26
N VAL A 304 0.05 2.37 -26.94
CA VAL A 304 -0.11 3.83 -27.12
C VAL A 304 -0.36 4.60 -25.83
N ALA A 305 -0.71 3.90 -24.74
CA ALA A 305 -0.89 4.46 -23.41
C ALA A 305 -0.75 3.36 -22.35
N GLY A 306 -0.79 3.74 -21.06
CA GLY A 306 -1.13 2.81 -19.99
C GLY A 306 -2.56 2.30 -20.15
N CYS A 307 -2.89 1.19 -19.50
CA CYS A 307 -4.29 0.79 -19.38
C CYS A 307 -5.08 1.85 -18.59
N ASP A 308 -6.40 1.75 -18.64
CA ASP A 308 -7.28 2.62 -17.85
C ASP A 308 -6.90 2.55 -16.36
N PRO A 309 -6.98 3.65 -15.60
CA PRO A 309 -6.56 3.66 -14.20
C PRO A 309 -7.39 2.72 -13.32
N GLY A 310 -6.75 2.24 -12.26
CA GLY A 310 -7.44 1.58 -11.16
C GLY A 310 -8.40 2.55 -10.47
N TYR A 311 -9.52 2.04 -9.95
CA TYR A 311 -10.58 2.86 -9.40
C TYR A 311 -10.19 3.59 -8.10
N TYR A 312 -9.37 2.94 -7.27
CA TYR A 312 -8.84 3.44 -6.02
C TYR A 312 -7.42 3.97 -6.16
N THR A 313 -6.58 3.30 -6.95
CA THR A 313 -5.19 3.70 -7.16
C THR A 313 -5.06 4.90 -8.11
N GLY A 314 -6.07 5.14 -8.95
CA GLY A 314 -6.18 6.35 -9.77
C GLY A 314 -5.07 6.55 -10.80
N THR A 315 -4.24 5.54 -11.03
CA THR A 315 -2.99 5.66 -11.81
C THR A 315 -3.11 4.90 -13.12
N SER A 316 -2.94 5.59 -14.25
CA SER A 316 -2.96 4.94 -15.57
C SER A 316 -1.84 3.90 -15.68
N GLY A 317 -2.18 2.73 -16.24
CA GLY A 317 -1.25 1.62 -16.39
C GLY A 317 -0.97 0.82 -15.12
N PHE A 318 -1.73 1.04 -14.04
CA PHE A 318 -1.50 0.40 -12.74
C PHE A 318 -2.83 0.04 -12.06
N TRP A 319 -3.00 -1.22 -11.65
CA TRP A 319 -4.06 -1.64 -10.71
C TRP A 319 -3.44 -2.41 -9.55
N GLY A 320 -3.94 -2.20 -8.33
CA GLY A 320 -3.71 -3.12 -7.22
C GLY A 320 -4.39 -4.47 -7.46
N PHE A 321 -3.89 -5.53 -6.83
CA PHE A 321 -4.53 -6.84 -6.92
C PHE A 321 -5.93 -6.83 -6.29
N ASN A 322 -6.16 -6.03 -5.24
CA ASN A 322 -7.49 -5.76 -4.70
C ASN A 322 -8.47 -5.21 -5.75
N GLU A 323 -8.04 -4.30 -6.61
CA GLU A 323 -8.86 -3.72 -7.68
C GLU A 323 -9.16 -4.73 -8.79
N TYR A 324 -8.16 -5.56 -9.15
CA TYR A 324 -8.38 -6.69 -10.04
C TYR A 324 -9.44 -7.64 -9.46
N CYS A 325 -9.30 -8.03 -8.20
CA CYS A 325 -10.22 -8.94 -7.52
C CYS A 325 -11.65 -8.39 -7.45
N GLU A 326 -11.82 -7.14 -7.03
CA GLU A 326 -13.14 -6.49 -6.99
C GLU A 326 -13.76 -6.48 -8.40
N ARG A 327 -12.99 -6.06 -9.42
CA ARG A 327 -13.49 -5.97 -10.79
C ARG A 327 -13.91 -7.33 -11.35
N MET A 328 -13.10 -8.37 -11.15
CA MET A 328 -13.40 -9.69 -11.70
C MET A 328 -14.55 -10.38 -10.96
N TYR A 329 -14.53 -10.37 -9.62
CA TYR A 329 -15.39 -11.23 -8.81
C TYR A 329 -16.60 -10.52 -8.21
N VAL A 330 -16.51 -9.21 -7.96
CA VAL A 330 -17.64 -8.42 -7.42
C VAL A 330 -18.40 -7.73 -8.55
N LYS A 331 -17.71 -7.11 -9.50
CA LYS A 331 -18.33 -6.43 -10.66
C LYS A 331 -18.65 -7.40 -11.82
N GLY A 332 -18.25 -8.66 -11.70
CA GLY A 332 -18.61 -9.73 -12.64
C GLY A 332 -18.00 -9.56 -14.02
N GLU A 333 -16.77 -9.01 -14.11
CA GLU A 333 -16.11 -8.81 -15.39
C GLU A 333 -15.33 -10.02 -15.90
N LEU A 334 -15.15 -11.09 -15.11
CA LEU A 334 -14.25 -12.20 -15.44
C LEU A 334 -14.45 -12.77 -16.85
N ASP A 335 -15.70 -13.01 -17.28
CA ASP A 335 -16.02 -13.57 -18.60
C ASP A 335 -15.79 -12.60 -19.78
N GLN A 336 -15.49 -11.34 -19.49
CA GLN A 336 -15.23 -10.30 -20.49
C GLN A 336 -13.75 -10.19 -20.86
N TRP A 337 -12.88 -10.80 -20.04
CA TRP A 337 -11.44 -10.75 -20.19
C TRP A 337 -10.88 -12.10 -20.66
N LYS A 338 -9.97 -12.07 -21.62
CA LYS A 338 -9.20 -13.24 -22.01
C LYS A 338 -7.92 -13.29 -21.19
N GLU A 339 -7.79 -14.27 -20.32
CA GLU A 339 -6.53 -14.57 -19.62
C GLU A 339 -5.57 -15.36 -20.53
N VAL A 340 -4.29 -15.03 -20.46
CA VAL A 340 -3.20 -15.73 -21.13
C VAL A 340 -2.05 -15.92 -20.14
N ARG A 341 -1.39 -17.07 -20.23
CA ARG A 341 -0.21 -17.42 -19.43
C ARG A 341 0.84 -18.06 -20.31
N ASP A 342 2.09 -17.62 -20.16
CA ASP A 342 3.26 -18.25 -20.76
C ASP A 342 4.01 -19.08 -19.72
N GLU A 343 4.61 -20.19 -20.15
CA GLU A 343 5.27 -21.15 -19.26
C GLU A 343 6.56 -20.60 -18.63
N ASN A 344 7.26 -19.68 -19.30
CA ASN A 344 8.49 -19.05 -18.79
C ASN A 344 8.17 -17.84 -17.91
N VAL A 345 7.22 -17.00 -18.36
CA VAL A 345 6.78 -15.83 -17.59
C VAL A 345 6.09 -16.25 -16.28
N VAL A 346 5.37 -17.38 -16.30
CA VAL A 346 4.59 -17.98 -15.19
C VAL A 346 3.36 -17.18 -14.77
N SER A 347 3.46 -15.86 -14.76
CA SER A 347 2.39 -14.94 -14.36
C SER A 347 1.42 -14.62 -15.51
N PRO A 348 0.13 -14.38 -15.20
CA PRO A 348 -0.89 -14.12 -16.22
C PRO A 348 -0.90 -12.66 -16.70
N TYR A 349 -1.45 -12.48 -17.90
CA TYR A 349 -2.04 -11.21 -18.30
C TYR A 349 -3.46 -11.41 -18.82
N ILE A 350 -4.28 -10.37 -18.76
CA ILE A 350 -5.66 -10.35 -19.26
C ILE A 350 -5.82 -9.29 -20.35
N VAL A 351 -6.70 -9.57 -21.31
CA VAL A 351 -7.00 -8.69 -22.45
C VAL A 351 -8.51 -8.51 -22.63
N LYS A 352 -8.95 -7.26 -22.85
CA LYS A 352 -10.33 -6.89 -23.21
C LYS A 352 -10.31 -5.71 -24.18
N GLY A 353 -10.67 -5.95 -25.44
CA GLY A 353 -10.53 -4.94 -26.49
C GLY A 353 -9.07 -4.47 -26.60
N SER A 354 -8.82 -3.17 -26.47
CA SER A 354 -7.47 -2.60 -26.46
C SER A 354 -6.79 -2.62 -25.09
N GLN A 355 -7.46 -3.03 -24.02
CA GLN A 355 -6.87 -3.06 -22.68
C GLN A 355 -6.09 -4.35 -22.47
N TRP A 356 -4.85 -4.22 -22.01
CA TRP A 356 -3.95 -5.32 -21.69
C TRP A 356 -3.41 -5.10 -20.27
N PHE A 357 -3.46 -6.10 -19.40
CA PHE A 357 -3.04 -5.94 -18.01
C PHE A 357 -2.36 -7.20 -17.48
N SER A 358 -1.11 -7.08 -17.03
CA SER A 358 -0.32 -8.14 -16.39
C SER A 358 -0.36 -8.02 -14.88
N PHE A 359 -0.43 -9.14 -14.17
CA PHE A 359 -0.56 -9.17 -12.70
C PHE A 359 -0.05 -10.48 -12.13
N GLU A 360 0.10 -10.55 -10.82
CA GLU A 360 0.34 -11.81 -10.11
C GLU A 360 -0.97 -12.43 -9.65
N ASP A 361 -1.07 -13.75 -9.69
CA ASP A 361 -2.18 -14.51 -9.12
C ASP A 361 -1.69 -15.57 -8.13
N ILE A 362 -2.62 -16.28 -7.49
CA ILE A 362 -2.27 -17.30 -6.49
C ILE A 362 -1.35 -18.37 -7.09
N GLN A 363 -1.56 -18.75 -8.35
CA GLN A 363 -0.74 -19.75 -9.03
C GLN A 363 0.68 -19.23 -9.28
N SER A 364 0.85 -18.01 -9.80
CA SER A 364 2.18 -17.45 -10.06
C SER A 364 2.96 -17.21 -8.77
N ILE A 365 2.30 -16.72 -7.72
CA ILE A 365 2.90 -16.54 -6.40
C ILE A 365 3.33 -17.88 -5.79
N GLU A 366 2.54 -18.95 -5.94
CA GLU A 366 2.93 -20.28 -5.47
C GLU A 366 4.23 -20.76 -6.13
N VAL A 367 4.32 -20.63 -7.47
CA VAL A 367 5.51 -21.02 -8.23
C VAL A 367 6.73 -20.17 -7.84
N LYS A 368 6.56 -18.85 -7.71
CA LYS A 368 7.65 -17.94 -7.35
C LYS A 368 8.13 -18.13 -5.91
N ALA A 369 7.22 -18.35 -4.96
CA ALA A 369 7.59 -18.69 -3.59
C ALA A 369 8.34 -20.03 -3.53
N GLN A 370 7.96 -21.01 -4.35
CA GLN A 370 8.70 -22.25 -4.47
C GLN A 370 10.09 -22.04 -5.10
N PHE A 371 10.19 -21.19 -6.13
CA PHE A 371 11.47 -20.79 -6.71
C PHE A 371 12.41 -20.14 -5.68
N ILE A 372 11.89 -19.26 -4.81
CA ILE A 372 12.64 -18.66 -3.69
C ILE A 372 13.24 -19.74 -2.79
N LYS A 373 12.41 -20.73 -2.42
CA LYS A 373 12.80 -21.83 -1.54
C LYS A 373 13.84 -22.74 -2.18
N ASP A 374 13.61 -23.15 -3.42
CA ASP A 374 14.47 -24.09 -4.16
C ASP A 374 15.84 -23.50 -4.49
N ASN A 375 15.91 -22.19 -4.71
CA ASN A 375 17.16 -21.49 -4.98
C ASN A 375 17.91 -21.03 -3.72
N GLY A 376 17.34 -21.25 -2.54
CA GLY A 376 17.98 -20.94 -1.26
C GLY A 376 18.09 -19.45 -0.96
N TYR A 377 17.25 -18.60 -1.57
CA TYR A 377 17.15 -17.19 -1.20
C TYR A 377 16.54 -17.04 0.21
N ALA A 378 16.80 -15.91 0.87
CA ALA A 378 16.42 -15.69 2.26
C ALA A 378 14.90 -15.84 2.44
N GLY A 379 14.13 -15.21 1.56
CA GLY A 379 12.68 -15.15 1.63
C GLY A 379 12.10 -14.22 0.57
N ALA A 380 10.96 -13.62 0.87
CA ALA A 380 10.22 -12.76 -0.04
C ALA A 380 10.05 -11.34 0.53
N MET A 381 10.01 -10.37 -0.37
CA MET A 381 9.53 -9.03 -0.12
C MET A 381 8.26 -8.81 -0.94
N VAL A 382 7.26 -8.11 -0.39
CA VAL A 382 5.99 -7.84 -1.07
C VAL A 382 5.74 -6.34 -1.14
N TRP A 383 5.53 -5.86 -2.37
CA TRP A 383 5.04 -4.52 -2.66
C TRP A 383 3.63 -4.61 -3.26
N SER A 384 2.56 -4.21 -2.56
CA SER A 384 2.51 -3.82 -1.15
C SER A 384 1.32 -4.46 -0.44
N ILE A 385 1.32 -4.48 0.89
CA ILE A 385 0.23 -5.09 1.68
C ILE A 385 -1.12 -4.40 1.42
N ASP A 386 -1.10 -3.10 1.14
CA ASP A 386 -2.29 -2.29 0.84
C ASP A 386 -2.82 -2.46 -0.59
N THR A 387 -2.12 -3.21 -1.45
CA THR A 387 -2.57 -3.54 -2.81
C THR A 387 -2.91 -5.02 -3.00
N ASP A 388 -2.59 -5.89 -2.04
CA ASP A 388 -3.14 -7.24 -1.98
C ASP A 388 -4.64 -7.19 -1.67
N ASP A 389 -5.37 -8.29 -1.89
CA ASP A 389 -6.80 -8.38 -1.65
C ASP A 389 -7.13 -8.49 -0.15
N PHE A 390 -6.96 -7.38 0.57
CA PHE A 390 -7.23 -7.27 2.00
C PHE A 390 -8.73 -7.30 2.36
N GLN A 391 -9.62 -7.28 1.35
CA GLN A 391 -11.06 -7.47 1.51
C GLN A 391 -11.48 -8.93 1.29
N GLY A 392 -10.68 -9.71 0.57
CA GLY A 392 -10.93 -11.12 0.28
C GLY A 392 -11.92 -11.36 -0.88
N PHE A 393 -12.00 -10.44 -1.84
CA PHE A 393 -12.87 -10.57 -3.01
C PHE A 393 -12.53 -11.76 -3.92
N CYS A 394 -11.26 -12.12 -4.08
CA CYS A 394 -10.81 -13.22 -4.93
C CYS A 394 -10.96 -14.60 -4.27
N SER A 395 -10.89 -14.69 -2.94
CA SER A 395 -10.69 -15.98 -2.26
C SER A 395 -11.45 -16.17 -0.94
N GLU A 396 -12.34 -15.24 -0.59
CA GLU A 396 -13.01 -15.12 0.72
C GLU A 396 -12.04 -14.97 1.90
N LYS A 397 -10.74 -14.88 1.63
CA LYS A 397 -9.67 -14.68 2.62
C LYS A 397 -8.94 -13.37 2.31
N ARG A 398 -8.69 -12.58 3.36
CA ARG A 398 -7.84 -11.39 3.26
C ARG A 398 -6.41 -11.77 2.89
N PHE A 399 -5.74 -10.88 2.16
CA PHE A 399 -4.32 -10.98 1.82
C PHE A 399 -3.96 -12.27 1.07
N GLY A 400 -4.75 -12.59 0.03
CA GLY A 400 -4.65 -13.87 -0.68
C GLY A 400 -3.24 -14.17 -1.22
N LEU A 401 -2.56 -13.16 -1.79
CA LEU A 401 -1.21 -13.36 -2.31
C LEU A 401 -0.20 -13.56 -1.19
N ILE A 402 -0.21 -12.70 -0.16
CA ILE A 402 0.76 -12.79 0.94
C ILE A 402 0.56 -14.06 1.76
N GLN A 403 -0.69 -14.48 1.98
CA GLN A 403 -1.02 -15.75 2.63
C GLN A 403 -0.40 -16.91 1.85
N LYS A 404 -0.49 -16.90 0.51
CA LYS A 404 0.13 -17.95 -0.31
C LYS A 404 1.66 -17.96 -0.18
N VAL A 405 2.31 -16.79 -0.09
CA VAL A 405 3.76 -16.72 0.19
C VAL A 405 4.09 -17.39 1.52
N GLN A 406 3.35 -17.08 2.59
CA GLN A 406 3.54 -17.68 3.91
C GLN A 406 3.31 -19.20 3.91
N ASP A 407 2.28 -19.67 3.21
CA ASP A 407 1.97 -21.10 3.09
C ASP A 407 3.14 -21.89 2.49
N VAL A 408 3.77 -21.36 1.42
CA VAL A 408 4.86 -22.04 0.73
C VAL A 408 6.18 -21.95 1.50
N LEU A 409 6.52 -20.75 1.99
CA LEU A 409 7.81 -20.51 2.65
C LEU A 409 7.83 -21.07 4.07
N ASN A 410 6.74 -20.93 4.82
CA ASN A 410 6.69 -21.17 6.27
C ASN A 410 5.64 -22.21 6.70
N GLY A 411 4.83 -22.74 5.78
CA GLY A 411 3.77 -23.70 6.10
C GLY A 411 2.52 -23.06 6.71
N GLY A 412 2.39 -21.74 6.60
CA GLY A 412 1.28 -20.95 7.12
C GLY A 412 1.72 -19.64 7.76
N THR A 413 0.75 -18.83 8.19
CA THR A 413 1.01 -17.60 8.95
C THR A 413 1.54 -17.89 10.36
N GLN A 414 2.12 -16.87 10.98
CA GLN A 414 2.60 -16.97 12.35
C GLN A 414 1.44 -17.28 13.30
N THR A 415 1.60 -18.26 14.19
CA THR A 415 0.53 -18.63 15.12
C THR A 415 0.42 -17.62 16.26
N PRO A 416 -0.78 -17.06 16.53
CA PRO A 416 -0.99 -16.18 17.68
C PRO A 416 -0.71 -16.87 19.02
N PRO A 417 -0.32 -16.13 20.07
CA PRO A 417 -0.21 -16.67 21.43
C PRO A 417 -1.52 -17.30 21.92
N PRO A 418 -1.49 -18.36 22.76
CA PRO A 418 -2.70 -18.97 23.31
C PRO A 418 -3.59 -17.95 24.05
N GLY A 419 -4.85 -17.84 23.65
CA GLY A 419 -5.80 -16.87 24.21
C GLY A 419 -5.92 -15.57 23.43
N TYR A 420 -5.08 -15.35 22.41
CA TYR A 420 -5.28 -14.32 21.42
C TYR A 420 -6.29 -14.82 20.39
N THR A 421 -7.51 -14.29 20.43
CA THR A 421 -8.33 -14.23 19.21
C THR A 421 -7.82 -13.02 18.45
N THR A 422 -7.38 -13.19 17.20
CA THR A 422 -7.24 -12.07 16.27
C THR A 422 -8.44 -11.15 16.49
N PRO A 423 -8.27 -9.81 16.56
CA PRO A 423 -9.43 -8.92 16.60
C PRO A 423 -10.39 -9.43 15.55
N LEU A 424 -11.62 -9.74 15.96
CA LEU A 424 -12.68 -10.07 15.04
C LEU A 424 -12.84 -8.82 14.19
N HIS A 425 -12.10 -8.73 13.08
CA HIS A 425 -12.65 -8.05 11.94
C HIS A 425 -13.94 -8.80 11.69
N VAL A 426 -15.05 -8.08 11.70
CA VAL A 426 -16.37 -8.64 11.39
C VAL A 426 -16.19 -9.41 10.10
N ASP A 427 -16.26 -10.73 10.23
CA ASP A 427 -16.21 -11.65 9.12
C ASP A 427 -17.39 -11.23 8.22
N PRO A 428 -17.17 -10.82 6.95
CA PRO A 428 -18.29 -10.50 6.05
C PRO A 428 -19.26 -11.69 5.92
N THR A 429 -18.81 -12.88 6.32
CA THR A 429 -19.59 -14.12 6.35
C THR A 429 -20.58 -14.21 7.52
N THR A 430 -20.53 -13.31 8.50
CA THR A 430 -21.68 -13.03 9.39
C THR A 430 -22.50 -11.86 8.85
N ARG A 431 -22.91 -11.98 7.58
CA ARG A 431 -24.11 -11.31 7.06
C ARG A 431 -25.21 -11.49 8.11
N PRO A 432 -25.66 -10.41 8.79
CA PRO A 432 -26.89 -10.45 9.57
C PRO A 432 -27.97 -10.96 8.62
N PRO A 433 -28.91 -11.80 9.06
CA PRO A 433 -29.92 -12.36 8.17
C PRO A 433 -30.61 -11.19 7.50
N SER A 434 -30.29 -10.98 6.21
CA SER A 434 -30.94 -10.06 5.28
C SER A 434 -31.99 -9.18 5.95
N GLY A 435 -31.55 -8.19 6.75
CA GLY A 435 -32.33 -6.97 6.86
C GLY A 435 -32.26 -6.44 5.45
N SER A 436 -33.34 -6.58 4.68
CA SER A 436 -33.39 -6.10 3.31
C SER A 436 -32.98 -4.64 3.34
N THR A 437 -31.76 -4.31 2.90
CA THR A 437 -31.42 -2.95 2.51
C THR A 437 -32.54 -2.53 1.56
N PRO A 438 -33.34 -1.51 1.89
CA PRO A 438 -34.40 -1.08 1.02
C PRO A 438 -33.83 -0.86 -0.39
N PRO A 439 -34.56 -1.19 -1.47
CA PRO A 439 -34.08 -1.00 -2.84
C PRO A 439 -33.51 0.42 -3.02
N PRO A 440 -32.48 0.62 -3.87
CA PRO A 440 -31.88 1.94 -4.09
C PRO A 440 -32.89 3.07 -4.30
N ASN A 441 -34.00 2.79 -4.98
CA ASN A 441 -35.08 3.76 -5.20
C ASN A 441 -35.81 4.20 -3.91
N GLU A 442 -35.84 3.38 -2.87
CA GLU A 442 -36.44 3.71 -1.57
C GLU A 442 -35.48 4.52 -0.69
N ILE A 443 -34.18 4.24 -0.74
CA ILE A 443 -33.15 4.99 0.03
C ILE A 443 -32.88 6.34 -0.63
N CYS A 444 -32.75 6.35 -1.95
CA CYS A 444 -32.45 7.55 -2.70
C CYS A 444 -33.62 8.50 -2.87
N ASP A 445 -34.84 8.10 -2.49
CA ASP A 445 -36.06 8.92 -2.56
C ASP A 445 -36.32 9.64 -3.91
N GLY A 446 -35.65 9.21 -4.98
CA GLY A 446 -35.69 9.86 -6.29
C GLY A 446 -34.79 11.09 -6.42
N THR A 447 -33.89 11.35 -5.48
CA THR A 447 -32.94 12.47 -5.53
C THR A 447 -31.48 12.05 -5.26
N PRO A 448 -30.50 12.66 -5.95
CA PRO A 448 -29.08 12.40 -5.69
C PRO A 448 -28.63 13.05 -4.37
N GLY A 449 -27.56 12.54 -3.77
CA GLY A 449 -26.95 13.09 -2.54
C GLY A 449 -26.83 12.08 -1.41
N LEU A 450 -26.44 12.54 -0.21
CA LEU A 450 -26.20 11.66 0.94
C LEU A 450 -27.50 11.36 1.68
N LYS A 451 -27.78 10.07 1.86
CA LYS A 451 -28.99 9.55 2.50
C LYS A 451 -28.61 8.77 3.76
N PRO A 452 -29.35 8.91 4.87
CA PRO A 452 -29.07 8.15 6.07
C PRO A 452 -29.28 6.66 5.82
N ASP A 453 -28.44 5.80 6.39
CA ASP A 453 -28.77 4.38 6.44
C ASP A 453 -29.95 4.17 7.41
N PRO A 454 -31.08 3.58 6.96
CA PRO A 454 -32.27 3.42 7.79
C PRO A 454 -32.08 2.46 8.97
N ASN A 455 -31.01 1.65 8.97
CA ASN A 455 -30.73 0.63 9.97
C ASN A 455 -29.47 0.95 10.81
N ASN A 456 -28.65 1.92 10.41
CA ASN A 456 -27.42 2.28 11.12
C ASN A 456 -27.15 3.78 11.04
N CYS A 457 -27.30 4.49 12.16
CA CYS A 457 -27.12 5.95 12.17
C CYS A 457 -25.66 6.41 12.06
N HIS A 458 -24.69 5.49 12.11
CA HIS A 458 -23.28 5.77 11.84
C HIS A 458 -22.92 5.61 10.35
N HIS A 459 -23.87 5.15 9.53
CA HIS A 459 -23.70 4.95 8.10
C HIS A 459 -24.61 5.88 7.29
N TYR A 460 -24.18 6.12 6.06
CA TYR A 460 -24.96 6.82 5.04
C TYR A 460 -24.73 6.18 3.67
N TYR A 461 -25.58 6.52 2.70
CA TYR A 461 -25.42 6.14 1.30
C TYR A 461 -25.30 7.40 0.46
N SER A 462 -24.31 7.46 -0.42
CA SER A 462 -24.31 8.42 -1.52
C SER A 462 -25.13 7.85 -2.67
N CYS A 463 -26.22 8.54 -2.99
CA CYS A 463 -27.12 8.21 -4.08
C CYS A 463 -26.66 8.88 -5.37
N VAL A 464 -26.25 8.06 -6.32
CA VAL A 464 -25.76 8.49 -7.64
C VAL A 464 -26.64 7.90 -8.75
N PRO A 465 -27.04 8.69 -9.76
CA PRO A 465 -27.77 8.15 -10.90
C PRO A 465 -26.84 7.30 -11.77
N GLU A 466 -27.23 6.07 -12.08
CA GLU A 466 -26.46 5.13 -12.90
C GLU A 466 -27.39 4.47 -13.94
N ASN A 467 -27.17 4.76 -15.23
CA ASN A 467 -27.91 4.16 -16.37
C ASN A 467 -29.45 4.21 -16.27
N GLY A 468 -30.03 5.20 -15.59
CA GLY A 468 -31.47 5.33 -15.40
C GLY A 468 -32.03 4.63 -14.15
N GLU A 469 -31.17 4.08 -13.30
CA GLU A 469 -31.46 3.56 -11.96
C GLU A 469 -30.61 4.30 -10.90
N TRP A 470 -30.86 4.03 -9.61
CA TRP A 470 -30.09 4.61 -8.51
C TRP A 470 -28.99 3.65 -8.03
N GLY A 471 -27.75 4.12 -8.01
CA GLY A 471 -26.62 3.47 -7.34
C GLY A 471 -26.51 3.93 -5.88
N LEU A 472 -26.17 3.00 -4.99
CA LEU A 472 -25.89 3.27 -3.57
C LEU A 472 -24.40 3.06 -3.30
N ILE A 473 -23.69 4.12 -2.92
CA ILE A 473 -22.32 4.01 -2.43
C ILE A 473 -22.35 4.13 -0.90
N PRO A 474 -22.04 3.08 -0.13
CA PRO A 474 -22.04 3.18 1.32
C PRO A 474 -20.89 4.08 1.81
N GLY A 475 -21.16 4.84 2.88
CA GLY A 475 -20.21 5.66 3.62
C GLY A 475 -20.39 5.47 5.12
N ASP A 476 -19.29 5.62 5.85
CA ASP A 476 -19.24 5.51 7.31
C ASP A 476 -18.80 6.86 7.89
N CYS A 477 -19.42 7.27 8.99
CA CYS A 477 -19.11 8.52 9.66
C CYS A 477 -17.82 8.52 10.50
N GLY A 478 -17.17 7.36 10.64
CA GLY A 478 -16.01 7.16 11.50
C GLY A 478 -16.41 6.96 12.97
N ASP A 479 -15.43 6.54 13.78
CA ASP A 479 -15.67 6.10 15.16
C ASP A 479 -16.43 7.14 15.99
N ASN A 480 -17.62 6.74 16.47
CA ASN A 480 -18.52 7.49 17.35
C ASN A 480 -19.24 8.71 16.74
N LEU A 481 -19.29 8.87 15.41
CA LEU A 481 -20.06 9.93 14.74
C LEU A 481 -21.28 9.37 14.01
N ALA A 482 -22.35 10.15 13.94
CA ALA A 482 -23.61 9.79 13.31
C ALA A 482 -23.91 10.70 12.11
N PHE A 483 -24.49 10.15 11.05
CA PHE A 483 -24.86 10.92 9.87
C PHE A 483 -26.12 11.76 10.14
N ASP A 484 -25.99 13.07 10.02
CA ASP A 484 -27.11 14.00 10.07
C ASP A 484 -27.62 14.32 8.66
N PRO A 485 -28.81 13.82 8.27
CA PRO A 485 -29.37 14.12 6.95
C PRO A 485 -29.73 15.59 6.77
N ALA A 486 -29.91 16.38 7.83
CA ALA A 486 -30.25 17.80 7.73
C ALA A 486 -29.04 18.66 7.32
N SER A 487 -27.86 18.35 7.85
CA SER A 487 -26.60 19.01 7.50
C SER A 487 -25.82 18.29 6.39
N GLN A 488 -26.26 17.10 5.98
CA GLN A 488 -25.57 16.26 4.99
C GLN A 488 -24.14 15.92 5.41
N ALA A 489 -23.90 15.76 6.71
CA ALA A 489 -22.57 15.56 7.29
C ALA A 489 -22.62 14.66 8.53
N CYS A 490 -21.45 14.13 8.91
CA CYS A 490 -21.29 13.36 10.13
C CYS A 490 -21.07 14.28 11.33
N THR A 491 -21.84 14.08 12.40
CA THR A 491 -21.79 14.88 13.62
C THR A 491 -21.95 13.99 14.86
N TRP A 492 -21.98 14.58 16.06
CA TRP A 492 -22.14 13.83 17.30
C TRP A 492 -23.53 13.16 17.39
N PRO A 493 -23.63 11.90 17.85
CA PRO A 493 -24.90 11.16 17.90
C PRO A 493 -26.01 11.81 18.72
N ASP A 494 -25.66 12.64 19.72
CA ASP A 494 -26.61 13.41 20.52
C ASP A 494 -27.26 14.58 19.75
N GLN A 495 -26.67 14.97 18.63
CA GLN A 495 -27.20 15.97 17.71
C GLN A 495 -28.07 15.34 16.59
N VAL A 496 -28.01 14.02 16.41
CA VAL A 496 -28.78 13.30 15.40
C VAL A 496 -30.04 12.68 16.02
N PRO A 497 -31.25 13.12 15.62
CA PRO A 497 -32.49 12.59 16.17
C PRO A 497 -32.60 11.07 15.99
N GLY A 498 -32.65 10.33 17.10
CA GLY A 498 -32.83 8.87 17.09
C GLY A 498 -31.54 8.05 17.18
N CYS A 499 -30.36 8.69 17.30
CA CYS A 499 -29.05 8.02 17.36
C CYS A 499 -28.40 8.05 18.76
N SER A 500 -29.17 8.31 19.84
CA SER A 500 -28.61 8.43 21.20
C SER A 500 -28.26 7.07 21.81
N ASP A 501 -26.97 6.79 22.00
CA ASP A 501 -26.51 5.64 22.78
C ASP A 501 -26.80 5.82 24.28
N GLY A 502 -27.45 4.80 24.85
CA GLY A 502 -27.87 4.78 26.25
C GLY A 502 -26.71 4.65 27.23
N THR A 503 -26.05 5.75 27.58
CA THR A 503 -25.30 5.88 28.84
C THR A 503 -25.50 7.26 29.46
N GLY A 504 -26.42 7.35 30.42
CA GLY A 504 -26.61 8.56 31.22
C GLY A 504 -25.67 8.61 32.42
N THR A 505 -25.10 9.79 32.70
CA THR A 505 -24.79 10.24 34.07
C THR A 505 -24.73 11.78 34.15
N THR A 506 -25.75 12.34 34.82
CA THR A 506 -25.75 13.46 35.79
C THR A 506 -25.05 14.80 35.48
N ALA A 507 -25.88 15.84 35.26
CA ALA A 507 -25.58 17.26 35.57
C ALA A 507 -25.50 17.49 37.10
N PRO A 508 -24.80 18.54 37.63
CA PRO A 508 -25.36 19.92 37.72
C PRO A 508 -24.29 21.06 37.84
N PRO A 509 -24.62 22.34 38.21
CA PRO A 509 -25.75 23.20 37.87
C PRO A 509 -25.34 24.56 37.23
N ASN A 510 -26.35 25.21 36.64
CA ASN A 510 -26.50 26.63 36.27
C ASN A 510 -25.49 27.65 36.82
N ASN A 511 -25.02 28.52 35.92
CA ASN A 511 -24.91 29.95 36.20
C ASN A 511 -25.53 30.77 35.05
N GLU A 512 -26.40 31.69 35.45
CA GLU A 512 -27.18 32.59 34.61
C GLU A 512 -26.34 33.73 34.01
N GLY A 513 -26.81 34.24 32.86
CA GLY A 513 -26.56 35.59 32.34
C GLY A 513 -25.25 35.71 31.55
N THR A 514 -25.26 36.08 30.27
CA THR A 514 -25.92 37.27 29.73
C THR A 514 -26.26 37.12 28.25
N THR A 515 -27.43 37.65 27.91
CA THR A 515 -27.98 37.91 26.59
C THR A 515 -27.02 38.64 25.64
N ASN A 516 -26.90 38.15 24.41
CA ASN A 516 -26.99 39.00 23.23
C ASN A 516 -27.61 38.18 22.10
N GLY A 517 -28.77 38.64 21.65
CA GLY A 517 -29.55 37.98 20.62
C GLY A 517 -28.84 38.05 19.27
N ASN A 518 -29.01 36.98 18.50
CA ASN A 518 -28.93 37.04 17.05
C ASN A 518 -30.14 36.34 16.43
N PRO A 519 -30.57 36.80 15.25
CA PRO A 519 -31.95 36.72 14.81
C PRO A 519 -32.28 35.36 14.23
N VAL A 520 -33.54 34.96 14.40
CA VAL A 520 -34.22 34.03 13.50
C VAL A 520 -34.16 34.63 12.10
N VAL A 521 -33.40 34.01 11.19
CA VAL A 521 -33.53 34.26 9.75
C VAL A 521 -34.42 33.19 9.16
N SER A 522 -35.57 33.67 8.72
CA SER A 522 -36.55 32.97 7.90
C SER A 522 -35.93 32.48 6.59
N THR A 523 -36.14 31.21 6.28
CA THR A 523 -35.96 30.62 4.96
C THR A 523 -36.86 31.32 3.93
N THR A 524 -36.26 32.10 3.04
CA THR A 524 -36.87 32.42 1.73
C THR A 524 -36.36 31.41 0.72
N ALA A 525 -37.30 30.72 0.06
CA ALA A 525 -37.06 29.94 -1.15
C ALA A 525 -36.34 30.81 -2.19
N GLY A 526 -35.09 30.47 -2.50
CA GLY A 526 -34.27 31.07 -3.54
C GLY A 526 -33.99 30.04 -4.63
N SER A 527 -33.98 30.49 -5.88
CA SER A 527 -33.70 29.75 -7.11
C SER A 527 -32.56 28.73 -7.00
N ASN A 528 -32.68 27.59 -7.71
CA ASN A 528 -31.55 26.68 -7.95
C ASN A 528 -30.30 27.49 -8.35
N PRO A 529 -29.11 27.17 -7.79
CA PRO A 529 -27.87 27.80 -8.22
C PRO A 529 -27.68 27.62 -9.74
N ASP A 530 -27.11 28.63 -10.38
CA ASP A 530 -26.91 28.65 -11.83
C ASP A 530 -26.00 27.49 -12.27
N GLU A 531 -26.41 26.72 -13.29
CA GLU A 531 -25.64 25.59 -13.87
C GLU A 531 -24.24 26.04 -14.36
N SER A 532 -24.06 27.33 -14.61
CA SER A 532 -22.76 27.91 -14.96
C SER A 532 -21.67 27.69 -13.90
N LEU A 533 -22.05 27.40 -12.64
CA LEU A 533 -21.13 27.09 -11.53
C LEU A 533 -20.48 25.71 -11.64
N CYS A 534 -20.98 24.83 -12.53
CA CYS A 534 -20.42 23.50 -12.78
C CYS A 534 -19.32 23.49 -13.84
N GLU A 535 -19.07 24.63 -14.48
CA GLU A 535 -18.06 24.78 -15.55
C GLU A 535 -18.17 23.72 -16.68
N GLY A 536 -19.36 23.12 -16.85
CA GLY A 536 -19.61 22.07 -17.84
C GLY A 536 -19.10 20.67 -17.48
N THR A 537 -18.72 20.41 -16.22
CA THR A 537 -18.20 19.11 -15.77
C THR A 537 -18.87 18.62 -14.48
N GLU A 538 -19.03 17.30 -14.37
CA GLU A 538 -19.50 16.65 -13.13
C GLU A 538 -18.39 16.64 -12.08
N GLY A 539 -18.77 16.65 -10.80
CA GLY A 539 -17.83 16.63 -9.67
C GLY A 539 -18.00 17.83 -8.73
N PHE A 540 -17.03 18.00 -7.84
CA PHE A 540 -17.03 19.11 -6.88
C PHE A 540 -16.36 20.35 -7.46
N HIS A 541 -17.00 21.50 -7.25
CA HIS A 541 -16.59 22.82 -7.70
C HIS A 541 -16.60 23.78 -6.52
N ARG A 542 -15.56 24.59 -6.36
CA ARG A 542 -15.49 25.59 -5.30
C ARG A 542 -16.24 26.85 -5.73
N ASP A 543 -16.95 27.47 -4.80
CA ASP A 543 -17.59 28.74 -5.09
C ASP A 543 -16.53 29.81 -5.42
N PRO A 544 -16.69 30.53 -6.56
CA PRO A 544 -15.68 31.48 -7.02
C PRO A 544 -15.63 32.76 -6.19
N ALA A 545 -16.62 33.02 -5.34
CA ALA A 545 -16.72 34.21 -4.49
C ALA A 545 -16.56 33.92 -2.98
N ASN A 546 -16.58 32.65 -2.56
CA ASN A 546 -16.42 32.26 -1.17
C ASN A 546 -15.74 30.89 -1.05
N CYS A 547 -14.48 30.88 -0.63
CA CYS A 547 -13.69 29.64 -0.52
C CYS A 547 -14.25 28.62 0.48
N ARG A 548 -15.16 29.00 1.39
CA ARG A 548 -15.82 28.06 2.31
C ARG A 548 -16.97 27.30 1.64
N VAL A 549 -17.51 27.83 0.55
CA VAL A 549 -18.65 27.24 -0.14
C VAL A 549 -18.16 26.43 -1.32
N TYR A 550 -18.79 25.29 -1.54
CA TYR A 550 -18.57 24.43 -2.69
C TYR A 550 -19.89 23.89 -3.22
N TYR A 551 -19.83 23.30 -4.39
CA TYR A 551 -20.95 22.77 -5.12
C TYR A 551 -20.61 21.38 -5.62
N GLN A 552 -21.50 20.42 -5.44
CA GLN A 552 -21.44 19.18 -6.19
C GLN A 552 -22.33 19.31 -7.42
N CYS A 553 -21.74 19.12 -8.59
CA CYS A 553 -22.42 19.16 -9.87
C CYS A 553 -22.65 17.76 -10.38
N VAL A 554 -23.93 17.41 -10.58
CA VAL A 554 -24.36 16.09 -11.03
C VAL A 554 -25.29 16.27 -12.23
N ILE A 555 -25.12 15.49 -13.30
CA ILE A 555 -26.02 15.56 -14.45
C ILE A 555 -27.31 14.82 -14.13
N ASN A 556 -28.43 15.52 -14.23
CA ASN A 556 -29.76 14.94 -14.10
C ASN A 556 -30.17 14.15 -15.34
N THR A 557 -31.25 13.38 -15.22
CA THR A 557 -31.80 12.54 -16.30
C THR A 557 -32.15 13.30 -17.58
N ASP A 558 -32.34 14.62 -17.49
CA ASP A 558 -32.64 15.51 -18.61
C ASP A 558 -31.39 16.14 -19.26
N GLY A 559 -30.18 15.76 -18.83
CA GLY A 559 -28.89 16.23 -19.37
C GLY A 559 -28.45 17.61 -18.86
N HIS A 560 -29.12 18.13 -17.83
CA HIS A 560 -28.85 19.41 -17.17
C HIS A 560 -28.11 19.21 -15.85
N PHE A 561 -27.26 20.16 -15.45
CA PHE A 561 -26.55 20.08 -14.17
C PHE A 561 -27.49 20.41 -12.99
N GLN A 562 -27.49 19.55 -11.98
CA GLN A 562 -27.98 19.89 -10.65
C GLN A 562 -26.83 20.33 -9.77
N VAL A 563 -26.95 21.54 -9.23
CA VAL A 563 -25.94 22.15 -8.36
C VAL A 563 -26.36 21.97 -6.91
N ILE A 564 -25.62 21.16 -6.16
CA ILE A 564 -25.88 20.87 -4.74
C ILE A 564 -24.89 21.68 -3.91
N PRO A 565 -25.32 22.68 -3.11
CA PRO A 565 -24.42 23.49 -2.31
C PRO A 565 -23.93 22.74 -1.06
N GLY A 566 -22.67 22.94 -0.71
CA GLY A 566 -22.03 22.54 0.54
C GLY A 566 -21.22 23.70 1.13
N GLU A 567 -21.03 23.71 2.44
CA GLU A 567 -20.22 24.72 3.13
C GLU A 567 -19.28 24.05 4.12
N CYS A 568 -18.00 24.40 4.05
CA CYS A 568 -16.97 23.96 4.97
C CYS A 568 -17.16 24.59 6.36
N ALA A 569 -16.73 23.87 7.40
CA ALA A 569 -16.73 24.39 8.76
C ALA A 569 -15.94 25.71 8.89
N GLU A 570 -16.21 26.47 9.94
CA GLU A 570 -15.55 27.76 10.19
C GLU A 570 -14.01 27.58 10.25
N GLY A 571 -13.27 28.37 9.46
CA GLY A 571 -11.81 28.29 9.35
C GLY A 571 -11.26 27.34 8.27
N LEU A 572 -12.12 26.60 7.57
CA LEU A 572 -11.73 25.69 6.49
C LEU A 572 -12.24 26.18 5.13
N PHE A 573 -11.42 26.04 4.09
CA PHE A 573 -11.76 26.32 2.70
C PHE A 573 -11.88 25.01 1.93
N PHE A 574 -12.78 24.96 0.95
CA PHE A 574 -12.88 23.82 0.06
C PHE A 574 -11.66 23.77 -0.86
N ASP A 575 -11.04 22.62 -0.95
CA ASP A 575 -9.83 22.38 -1.70
C ASP A 575 -10.18 21.61 -2.98
N MET A 576 -9.88 22.21 -4.13
CA MET A 576 -10.19 21.62 -5.43
C MET A 576 -9.21 20.52 -5.83
N GLU A 577 -8.06 20.40 -5.14
CA GLU A 577 -7.08 19.35 -5.39
C GLU A 577 -7.42 18.06 -4.60
N THR A 578 -7.85 18.23 -3.35
CA THR A 578 -8.22 17.11 -2.46
C THR A 578 -9.73 16.84 -2.41
N LEU A 579 -10.54 17.69 -3.06
CA LEU A 579 -12.01 17.65 -3.08
C LEU A 579 -12.65 17.59 -1.69
N SER A 580 -12.05 18.32 -0.72
CA SER A 580 -12.45 18.30 0.68
C SER A 580 -12.26 19.66 1.36
N CYS A 581 -12.82 19.84 2.56
CA CYS A 581 -12.58 21.05 3.35
C CYS A 581 -11.24 20.98 4.05
N ASN A 582 -10.33 21.88 3.70
CA ASN A 582 -8.96 21.93 4.18
C ASN A 582 -8.65 23.31 4.81
N TRP A 583 -7.52 23.46 5.50
CA TRP A 583 -7.18 24.72 6.15
C TRP A 583 -6.94 25.85 5.15
N ASP A 584 -7.36 27.06 5.49
CA ASP A 584 -7.34 28.23 4.59
C ASP A 584 -5.95 28.62 4.04
N TYR A 585 -4.88 28.17 4.69
CA TYR A 585 -3.49 28.39 4.28
C TYR A 585 -2.92 27.29 3.38
N LEU A 586 -3.60 26.15 3.26
CA LEU A 586 -3.24 25.04 2.35
C LEU A 586 -4.02 25.12 1.02
N VAL A 587 -5.09 25.90 1.00
CA VAL A 587 -5.95 26.05 -0.16
C VAL A 587 -5.56 27.30 -0.93
N ASP A 588 -5.12 27.14 -2.18
CA ASP A 588 -4.87 28.28 -3.07
C ASP A 588 -6.21 28.93 -3.47
N CYS A 589 -6.62 29.92 -2.66
CA CYS A 589 -7.84 30.67 -2.87
C CYS A 589 -7.62 32.17 -2.69
N THR A 590 -7.95 32.94 -3.73
CA THR A 590 -7.64 34.38 -3.84
C THR A 590 -8.73 35.29 -3.26
N VAL A 591 -9.88 34.73 -2.85
CA VAL A 591 -11.05 35.46 -2.35
C VAL A 591 -11.37 35.03 -0.92
N LYS A 592 -10.64 35.58 0.07
CA LYS A 592 -10.92 35.32 1.50
C LYS A 592 -12.10 36.19 1.95
N VAL A 593 -13.18 35.57 2.45
CA VAL A 593 -14.33 36.28 3.07
C VAL A 593 -14.22 36.23 4.57
#